data_AF-A0A849QGK9-F1
#
_entry.id   AF-A0A849QGK9-F1
#
_cell.length_a   1.000
_cell.length_b   1.000
_cell.length_c   1.000
_cell.angle_alpha   90.00
_cell.angle_beta   90.00
_cell.angle_gamma   90.00
#
_symmetry.space_group_name_H-M   'P 1'
#
loop_
_entity.id
_entity.type
_entity.pdbx_description
1 polymer ?
#
loop_
_entity_poly.entity_id
_entity_poly.type
_entity_poly.pdbx_seq_one_letter_code
_entity_poly.pdbx_strand_id
1 'polypeptide(L)'
;MINIKERLSMVSRKNIIISVIIIIIIIAGVYIYLNNDNINTYIPAINVSEVTDGDGYEDNAASMQYNDGLYKVKFEHMGILKGHMFLNEVVFQTEENETFVLLRITPDMDPKNEIPEAYIVPTIKDDIMEINVFVDEDFRNMLENPLNIIWGSTYQNFKTYDFSTEYKTGIYVNTVYDNDTERFRIGGNDANIFVGDATLEDAQTQNMDGITGVFLK
;
A
#
# COMPACT_ATOMS: atom_id res chain seq x y z
N MET A 1 -66.48 22.60 24.10
CA MET A 1 -66.20 21.22 24.58
C MET A 1 -65.78 20.40 23.36
N ILE A 2 -64.50 20.06 23.22
CA ILE A 2 -64.03 19.24 22.09
C ILE A 2 -64.42 17.78 22.35
N ASN A 3 -65.03 17.14 21.35
CA ASN A 3 -65.56 15.79 21.45
C ASN A 3 -64.42 14.77 21.64
N ILE A 4 -64.51 13.89 22.64
CA ILE A 4 -63.48 12.89 22.97
C ILE A 4 -63.14 11.99 21.76
N LYS A 5 -64.12 11.75 20.87
CA LYS A 5 -63.90 11.00 19.62
C LYS A 5 -62.95 11.70 18.64
N GLU A 6 -62.95 13.03 18.56
CA GLU A 6 -62.05 13.80 17.69
C GLU A 6 -60.62 13.82 18.21
N ARG A 7 -60.43 13.84 19.53
CA ARG A 7 -59.09 13.73 20.14
C ARG A 7 -58.48 12.35 19.91
N LEU A 8 -59.25 11.28 20.06
CA LEU A 8 -58.77 9.91 19.81
C LEU A 8 -58.41 9.69 18.33
N SER A 9 -59.16 10.26 17.39
CA SER A 9 -58.84 10.16 15.95
C SER A 9 -57.59 10.96 15.57
N MET A 10 -57.35 12.12 16.20
CA MET A 10 -56.13 12.90 16.01
C MET A 10 -54.87 12.20 16.56
N VAL A 11 -54.97 11.54 17.72
CA VAL A 11 -53.85 10.77 18.29
C VAL A 11 -53.51 9.56 17.41
N SER A 12 -54.54 8.86 16.91
CA SER A 12 -54.36 7.75 15.95
C SER A 12 -53.67 8.21 14.66
N ARG A 13 -54.07 9.34 14.08
CA ARG A 13 -53.42 9.89 12.87
C ARG A 13 -51.97 10.29 13.09
N LYS A 14 -51.63 10.90 14.23
CA LYS A 14 -50.24 11.25 14.57
C LYS A 14 -49.35 10.01 14.68
N ASN A 15 -49.84 8.95 15.33
CA ASN A 15 -49.08 7.70 15.48
C ASN A 15 -48.84 7.03 14.12
N ILE A 16 -49.83 7.03 13.23
CA ILE A 16 -49.68 6.51 11.86
C ILE A 16 -48.61 7.28 11.09
N ILE A 17 -48.60 8.62 11.16
CA ILE A 17 -47.60 9.45 10.48
C ILE A 17 -46.19 9.15 11.00
N ILE A 18 -46.03 9.03 12.31
CA ILE A 18 -44.72 8.71 12.92
C ILE A 18 -44.23 7.33 12.47
N SER A 19 -45.09 6.32 12.47
CA SER A 19 -44.73 4.98 11.99
C SER A 19 -44.31 4.98 10.51
N VAL A 20 -44.99 5.74 9.65
CA VAL A 20 -44.62 5.87 8.24
C VAL A 20 -43.25 6.52 8.07
N ILE A 21 -42.94 7.58 8.83
CA ILE A 21 -41.63 8.25 8.79
C ILE A 21 -40.52 7.28 9.22
N ILE A 22 -40.73 6.51 10.29
CA ILE A 22 -39.76 5.52 10.76
C ILE A 22 -39.51 4.46 9.69
N ILE A 23 -40.56 3.96 9.03
CA ILE A 23 -40.42 2.98 7.95
C ILE A 23 -39.61 3.56 6.78
N ILE A 24 -39.86 4.83 6.40
CA ILE A 24 -39.11 5.50 5.33
C ILE A 24 -37.63 5.62 5.70
N ILE A 25 -37.30 5.99 6.94
CA ILE A 25 -35.91 6.09 7.42
C ILE A 25 -35.23 4.72 7.38
N ILE A 26 -35.91 3.67 7.83
CA ILE A 26 -35.37 2.30 7.80
C ILE A 26 -35.12 1.86 6.35
N ILE A 27 -36.07 2.07 5.45
CA ILE A 27 -35.92 1.72 4.02
C ILE A 27 -34.77 2.50 3.39
N ALA A 28 -34.63 3.79 3.69
CA ALA A 28 -33.52 4.62 3.20
C ALA A 28 -32.17 4.12 3.74
N GLY A 29 -32.09 3.78 5.03
CA GLY A 29 -30.89 3.21 5.64
C GLY A 29 -30.49 1.87 5.03
N VAL A 30 -31.45 0.96 4.83
CA VAL A 30 -31.23 -0.33 4.17
C VAL A 30 -30.80 -0.14 2.72
N TYR A 31 -31.41 0.80 1.99
CA TYR A 31 -31.04 1.10 0.60
C TYR A 31 -29.61 1.65 0.49
N ILE A 32 -29.20 2.54 1.40
CA ILE A 32 -27.82 3.06 1.46
C ILE A 32 -26.84 1.93 1.77
N TYR A 33 -27.16 1.08 2.76
CA TYR A 33 -26.34 -0.07 3.14
C TYR A 33 -26.16 -1.06 1.98
N LEU A 34 -27.25 -1.48 1.33
CA LEU A 34 -27.21 -2.43 0.22
C LEU A 34 -26.54 -1.90 -1.05
N ASN A 35 -26.50 -0.57 -1.24
CA ASN A 35 -25.81 0.04 -2.37
C ASN A 35 -24.34 0.37 -2.10
N ASN A 36 -23.89 0.37 -0.85
CA ASN A 36 -22.46 0.53 -0.53
C ASN A 36 -21.66 -0.73 -0.87
N ASP A 37 -22.27 -1.92 -0.84
CA ASP A 37 -21.61 -3.20 -1.17
C ASP A 37 -21.33 -3.39 -2.69
N ASN A 38 -21.70 -2.43 -3.54
CA ASN A 38 -21.50 -2.48 -5.00
C ASN A 38 -20.61 -1.36 -5.55
N ILE A 39 -19.91 -0.61 -4.70
CA ILE A 39 -18.80 0.19 -5.20
C ILE A 39 -17.71 -0.83 -5.53
N ASN A 40 -17.52 -1.13 -6.82
CA ASN A 40 -16.25 -1.66 -7.31
C ASN A 40 -15.18 -0.68 -6.79
N THR A 41 -14.59 -1.00 -5.65
CA THR A 41 -13.54 -0.19 -5.05
C THR A 41 -12.43 -0.22 -6.07
N TYR A 42 -12.26 0.89 -6.79
CA TYR A 42 -11.12 1.05 -7.66
C TYR A 42 -9.90 0.99 -6.76
N ILE A 43 -9.16 -0.11 -6.80
CA ILE A 43 -7.88 -0.26 -6.12
C ILE A 43 -6.86 0.44 -7.03
N PRO A 44 -6.29 1.59 -6.62
CA PRO A 44 -5.29 2.27 -7.42
C PRO A 44 -4.03 1.40 -7.57
N ALA A 45 -3.87 0.81 -8.76
CA ALA A 45 -2.68 0.01 -9.10
C ALA A 45 -1.53 0.86 -9.65
N ILE A 46 -0.30 0.58 -9.25
CA ILE A 46 0.91 1.12 -9.90
C ILE A 46 1.07 0.42 -11.25
N ASN A 47 1.08 1.21 -12.32
CA ASN A 47 1.30 0.68 -13.66
C ASN A 47 2.81 0.58 -13.94
N VAL A 48 3.42 -0.57 -13.62
CA VAL A 48 4.87 -0.79 -13.75
C VAL A 48 5.35 -0.48 -15.18
N SER A 49 4.60 -0.90 -16.19
CA SER A 49 4.95 -0.63 -17.60
C SER A 49 4.96 0.87 -17.91
N GLU A 50 4.04 1.65 -17.35
CA GLU A 50 4.02 3.11 -17.51
C GLU A 50 5.17 3.79 -16.77
N VAL A 51 5.46 3.38 -15.53
CA VAL A 51 6.59 3.93 -14.75
C VAL A 51 7.92 3.66 -15.44
N THR A 52 8.05 2.51 -16.11
CA THR A 52 9.27 2.04 -16.77
C THR A 52 9.33 2.36 -18.27
N ASP A 53 8.43 3.20 -18.79
CA ASP A 53 8.34 3.55 -20.22
C ASP A 53 8.24 2.32 -21.16
N GLY A 54 7.72 1.19 -20.65
CA GLY A 54 7.50 -0.05 -21.39
C GLY A 54 8.55 -1.15 -21.16
N ASP A 55 9.66 -0.83 -20.48
CA ASP A 55 10.79 -1.76 -20.32
C ASP A 55 10.64 -2.72 -19.12
N GLY A 56 9.68 -2.45 -18.23
CA GLY A 56 9.41 -3.25 -17.05
C GLY A 56 8.04 -3.94 -17.06
N TYR A 57 8.00 -5.12 -16.47
CA TYR A 57 6.76 -5.89 -16.25
C TYR A 57 6.88 -6.77 -15.01
N GLU A 58 5.74 -7.12 -14.42
CA GLU A 58 5.68 -8.14 -13.36
C GLU A 58 5.52 -9.53 -13.96
N ASP A 59 6.22 -10.51 -13.38
CA ASP A 59 5.92 -11.91 -13.64
C ASP A 59 4.89 -12.47 -12.64
N ASN A 60 4.33 -13.64 -12.96
CA ASN A 60 3.31 -14.30 -12.13
C ASN A 60 3.81 -14.70 -10.72
N ALA A 61 5.09 -14.53 -10.41
CA ALA A 61 5.68 -14.82 -9.11
C ALA A 61 5.91 -13.54 -8.28
N ALA A 62 5.23 -12.43 -8.62
CA ALA A 62 5.39 -11.12 -7.98
C ALA A 62 6.83 -10.60 -8.02
N SER A 63 7.61 -11.04 -9.02
CA SER A 63 8.93 -10.50 -9.27
C SER A 63 8.85 -9.45 -10.38
N MET A 64 9.53 -8.32 -10.20
CA MET A 64 9.65 -7.32 -11.25
C MET A 64 10.80 -7.70 -12.19
N GLN A 65 10.53 -7.62 -13.49
CA GLN A 65 11.52 -7.76 -14.54
C GLN A 65 11.74 -6.39 -15.18
N TYR A 66 12.99 -6.03 -15.44
CA TYR A 66 13.36 -4.85 -16.22
C TYR A 66 14.28 -5.27 -17.36
N ASN A 67 13.96 -4.87 -18.59
CA ASN A 67 14.74 -5.21 -19.77
C ASN A 67 14.62 -4.16 -20.87
N ASP A 68 15.64 -3.31 -21.00
CA ASP A 68 15.79 -2.32 -22.09
C ASP A 68 16.79 -2.78 -23.18
N GLY A 69 17.22 -4.05 -23.11
CA GLY A 69 18.21 -4.66 -24.01
C GLY A 69 19.66 -4.54 -23.55
N LEU A 70 20.02 -3.52 -22.76
CA LEU A 70 21.36 -3.37 -22.16
C LEU A 70 21.39 -3.90 -20.72
N TYR A 71 20.34 -3.59 -19.95
CA TYR A 71 20.13 -4.07 -18.61
C TYR A 71 19.05 -5.15 -18.65
N LYS A 72 19.28 -6.23 -17.91
CA LYS A 72 18.31 -7.32 -17.77
C LYS A 72 18.38 -7.83 -16.35
N VAL A 73 17.41 -7.41 -15.54
CA VAL A 73 17.39 -7.70 -14.12
C VAL A 73 16.02 -8.25 -13.74
N LYS A 74 16.06 -9.27 -12.90
CA LYS A 74 14.90 -9.76 -12.15
C LYS A 74 15.09 -9.30 -10.71
N PHE A 75 14.14 -8.54 -10.21
CA PHE A 75 14.10 -8.10 -8.83
C PHE A 75 13.14 -8.98 -8.05
N GLU A 76 13.58 -9.42 -6.88
CA GLU A 76 12.72 -10.08 -5.92
C GLU A 76 12.37 -9.10 -4.81
N HIS A 77 11.09 -8.80 -4.69
CA HIS A 77 10.58 -8.08 -3.54
C HIS A 77 10.54 -9.00 -2.33
N MET A 78 10.99 -8.46 -1.21
CA MET A 78 10.95 -9.12 0.08
C MET A 78 10.57 -8.09 1.13
N GLY A 79 10.02 -8.56 2.23
CA GLY A 79 9.67 -7.71 3.35
C GLY A 79 10.23 -8.23 4.65
N ILE A 80 10.23 -7.34 5.63
CA ILE A 80 10.55 -7.64 7.01
C ILE A 80 9.49 -7.02 7.91
N LEU A 81 8.98 -7.78 8.88
CA LEU A 81 8.07 -7.31 9.90
C LEU A 81 8.62 -7.69 11.28
N LYS A 82 9.07 -6.70 12.02
CA LYS A 82 9.70 -6.85 13.34
C LYS A 82 10.79 -7.93 13.37
N GLY A 83 11.64 -7.97 12.34
CA GLY A 83 12.71 -8.97 12.21
C GLY A 83 12.34 -10.24 11.42
N HIS A 84 11.06 -10.45 11.08
CA HIS A 84 10.60 -11.63 10.37
C HIS A 84 10.47 -11.38 8.87
N MET A 85 11.17 -12.19 8.06
CA MET A 85 11.22 -12.05 6.60
C MET A 85 10.01 -12.68 5.91
N PHE A 86 9.55 -12.06 4.82
CA PHE A 86 8.48 -12.57 3.94
C PHE A 86 8.69 -12.14 2.48
N LEU A 87 7.94 -12.70 1.54
CA LEU A 87 8.08 -12.40 0.10
C LEU A 87 7.03 -11.40 -0.40
N ASN A 88 5.75 -11.71 -0.22
CA ASN A 88 4.66 -10.90 -0.76
C ASN A 88 3.84 -10.25 0.35
N GLU A 89 3.39 -11.04 1.31
CA GLU A 89 2.59 -10.56 2.42
C GLU A 89 2.89 -11.32 3.70
N VAL A 90 2.67 -10.66 4.83
CA VAL A 90 2.64 -11.31 6.14
C VAL A 90 1.20 -11.60 6.50
N VAL A 91 0.93 -12.88 6.74
CA VAL A 91 -0.39 -13.36 7.12
C VAL A 91 -0.34 -13.90 8.55
N PHE A 92 -1.25 -13.43 9.39
CA PHE A 92 -1.46 -13.94 10.74
C PHE A 92 -2.79 -14.69 10.81
N GLN A 93 -2.77 -15.88 11.42
CA GLN A 93 -3.98 -16.67 11.66
C GLN A 93 -4.30 -16.70 13.15
N THR A 94 -5.53 -16.36 13.52
CA THR A 94 -5.99 -16.43 14.92
C THR A 94 -6.35 -17.86 15.33
N GLU A 95 -6.55 -18.07 16.63
CA GLU A 95 -7.06 -19.35 17.16
C GLU A 95 -8.45 -19.72 16.59
N GLU A 96 -9.20 -18.74 16.08
CA GLU A 96 -10.52 -18.92 15.45
C GLU A 96 -10.43 -19.17 13.93
N ASN A 97 -9.23 -19.41 13.38
CA ASN A 97 -8.91 -19.56 11.96
C ASN A 97 -9.16 -18.31 11.10
N GLU A 98 -9.35 -17.14 11.70
CA GLU A 98 -9.42 -15.89 10.94
C GLU A 98 -8.03 -15.50 10.45
N THR A 99 -7.95 -15.01 9.21
CA THR A 99 -6.70 -14.68 8.53
C THR A 99 -6.61 -13.17 8.34
N PHE A 100 -5.53 -12.57 8.83
CA PHE A 100 -5.26 -11.13 8.76
C PHE A 100 -3.96 -10.89 8.01
N VAL A 101 -3.96 -9.91 7.11
CA VAL A 101 -2.73 -9.45 6.45
C VAL A 101 -2.18 -8.27 7.25
N LEU A 102 -0.89 -8.29 7.58
CA LEU A 102 -0.25 -7.26 8.42
C LEU A 102 0.60 -6.26 7.62
N LEU A 103 1.11 -6.69 6.47
CA LEU A 103 1.89 -5.87 5.54
C LEU A 103 1.88 -6.59 4.19
N ARG A 104 1.79 -5.84 3.09
CA ARG A 104 1.83 -6.40 1.75
C ARG A 104 2.77 -5.62 0.82
N ILE A 105 3.42 -6.34 -0.07
CA ILE A 105 4.25 -5.82 -1.15
C ILE A 105 3.51 -6.08 -2.45
N THR A 106 2.94 -5.03 -3.02
CA THR A 106 2.02 -5.14 -4.15
C THR A 106 1.97 -3.84 -4.94
N PRO A 107 1.82 -3.90 -6.29
CA PRO A 107 1.48 -2.73 -7.08
C PRO A 107 0.03 -2.30 -6.86
N ASP A 108 -0.87 -3.21 -6.47
CA ASP A 108 -2.29 -2.96 -6.22
C ASP A 108 -2.49 -2.46 -4.79
N MET A 109 -2.52 -1.14 -4.59
CA MET A 109 -2.56 -0.55 -3.25
C MET A 109 -3.94 0.03 -2.93
N ASP A 110 -4.48 -0.24 -1.74
CA ASP A 110 -5.71 0.36 -1.22
C ASP A 110 -5.41 1.14 0.07
N PRO A 111 -5.28 2.48 -0.01
CA PRO A 111 -4.78 3.33 1.09
C PRO A 111 -5.79 3.53 2.23
N LYS A 112 -6.78 2.63 2.36
CA LYS A 112 -7.88 2.70 3.34
C LYS A 112 -8.27 1.33 3.88
N ASN A 113 -7.48 0.29 3.62
CA ASN A 113 -7.79 -1.08 4.05
C ASN A 113 -7.13 -1.45 5.39
N GLU A 114 -6.40 -0.51 6.02
CA GLU A 114 -5.64 -0.68 7.26
C GLU A 114 -4.45 -1.65 7.12
N ILE A 115 -4.05 -1.99 5.89
CA ILE A 115 -2.92 -2.85 5.56
C ILE A 115 -1.84 -1.98 4.90
N PRO A 116 -0.70 -1.75 5.56
CA PRO A 116 0.44 -1.06 4.98
C PRO A 116 0.92 -1.74 3.70
N GLU A 117 0.94 -0.98 2.62
CA GLU A 117 1.39 -1.43 1.30
C GLU A 117 2.57 -0.60 0.81
N ALA A 118 3.56 -1.26 0.20
CA ALA A 118 4.68 -0.58 -0.44
C ALA A 118 5.16 -1.35 -1.68
N TYR A 119 5.75 -0.62 -2.62
CA TYR A 119 6.27 -1.20 -3.86
C TYR A 119 7.46 -0.40 -4.39
N ILE A 120 8.48 -1.09 -4.92
CA ILE A 120 9.71 -0.47 -5.41
C ILE A 120 9.86 -0.77 -6.91
N VAL A 121 10.05 0.27 -7.72
CA VAL A 121 10.19 0.21 -9.18
C VAL A 121 11.48 0.91 -9.62
N PRO A 122 12.58 0.17 -9.83
CA PRO A 122 13.77 0.69 -10.49
C PRO A 122 13.55 0.90 -12.01
N THR A 123 14.11 1.98 -12.54
CA THR A 123 14.13 2.35 -13.95
C THR A 123 15.51 2.88 -14.31
N ILE A 124 16.00 2.65 -15.52
CA ILE A 124 17.31 3.16 -15.93
C ILE A 124 17.12 4.18 -17.05
N LYS A 125 17.53 5.42 -16.81
CA LYS A 125 17.44 6.53 -17.78
C LYS A 125 18.80 7.19 -17.87
N ASP A 126 19.32 7.28 -19.10
CA ASP A 126 20.62 7.92 -19.39
C ASP A 126 21.78 7.40 -18.51
N ASP A 127 21.83 6.09 -18.26
CA ASP A 127 22.82 5.41 -17.40
C ASP A 127 22.79 5.85 -15.93
N ILE A 128 21.63 6.31 -15.47
CA ILE A 128 21.32 6.56 -14.06
C ILE A 128 20.15 5.65 -13.67
N MET A 129 20.30 4.95 -12.55
CA MET A 129 19.23 4.17 -11.97
C MET A 129 18.33 5.09 -11.15
N GLU A 130 17.09 5.26 -11.58
CA GLU A 130 16.03 5.95 -10.88
C GLU A 130 15.15 4.93 -10.16
N ILE A 131 15.15 4.98 -8.83
CA ILE A 131 14.43 4.07 -7.95
C ILE A 131 13.17 4.79 -7.46
N ASN A 132 12.02 4.39 -7.98
CA ASN A 132 10.72 4.90 -7.56
C ASN A 132 10.16 4.04 -6.43
N VAL A 133 9.95 4.64 -5.26
CA VAL A 133 9.47 3.95 -4.05
C VAL A 133 8.07 4.44 -3.73
N PHE A 134 7.09 3.55 -3.85
CA PHE A 134 5.68 3.82 -3.62
C PHE A 134 5.25 3.27 -2.27
N VAL A 135 4.46 4.07 -1.54
CA VAL A 135 3.99 3.76 -0.19
C VAL A 135 2.60 4.36 -0.03
N ASP A 136 1.67 3.62 0.58
CA ASP A 136 0.32 4.10 0.82
C ASP A 136 0.15 4.89 2.14
N GLU A 137 -1.04 5.45 2.34
CA GLU A 137 -1.39 6.21 3.54
C GLU A 137 -1.38 5.32 4.80
N ASP A 138 -1.76 4.04 4.69
CA ASP A 138 -1.79 3.13 5.84
C ASP A 138 -0.38 2.86 6.37
N PHE A 139 0.62 2.74 5.51
CA PHE A 139 2.03 2.67 5.90
C PHE A 139 2.48 3.93 6.64
N ARG A 140 2.10 5.12 6.15
CA ARG A 140 2.42 6.38 6.82
C ARG A 140 1.83 6.43 8.24
N ASN A 141 0.61 5.91 8.40
CA ASN A 141 -0.10 5.90 9.68
C ASN A 141 0.43 4.84 10.66
N MET A 142 1.04 3.76 10.16
CA MET A 142 1.58 2.67 10.99
C MET A 142 2.86 3.06 11.75
N LEU A 143 3.69 3.95 11.19
CA LEU A 143 5.06 4.10 11.67
C LEU A 143 5.19 5.01 12.89
N GLU A 144 5.83 4.51 13.93
CA GLU A 144 6.28 5.31 15.08
C GLU A 144 7.56 6.10 14.79
N ASN A 145 8.36 5.62 13.83
CA ASN A 145 9.65 6.18 13.41
C ASN A 145 9.57 6.76 11.99
N PRO A 146 10.49 7.68 11.61
CA PRO A 146 10.57 8.13 10.23
C PRO A 146 10.82 6.97 9.26
N LEU A 147 10.04 6.94 8.17
CA LEU A 147 10.29 6.04 7.06
C LEU A 147 11.54 6.49 6.31
N ASN A 148 12.46 5.57 6.01
CA ASN A 148 13.70 5.86 5.30
C ASN A 148 13.85 4.99 4.07
N ILE A 149 14.53 5.54 3.06
CA ILE A 149 15.00 4.84 1.87
C ILE A 149 16.51 4.68 2.01
N ILE A 150 17.00 3.45 1.92
CA ILE A 150 18.41 3.09 2.04
C ILE A 150 18.80 2.28 0.83
N TRP A 151 19.89 2.65 0.14
CA TRP A 151 20.27 1.96 -1.09
C TRP A 151 21.78 1.97 -1.34
N GLY A 152 22.17 1.20 -2.35
CA GLY A 152 23.53 1.08 -2.84
C GLY A 152 24.14 -0.29 -2.51
N SER A 153 25.25 -0.60 -3.18
CA SER A 153 25.93 -1.90 -3.06
C SER A 153 26.23 -2.34 -1.62
N THR A 154 26.45 -1.40 -0.70
CA THR A 154 26.70 -1.67 0.72
C THR A 154 25.78 -0.87 1.64
N TYR A 155 24.57 -0.50 1.20
CA TYR A 155 23.68 0.40 1.93
C TYR A 155 24.39 1.68 2.40
N GLN A 156 25.07 2.37 1.49
CA GLN A 156 25.82 3.59 1.78
C GLN A 156 25.00 4.87 1.59
N ASN A 157 23.89 4.80 0.84
CA ASN A 157 23.03 5.94 0.57
C ASN A 157 21.78 5.90 1.45
N PHE A 158 21.30 7.08 1.83
CA PHE A 158 20.20 7.25 2.78
C PHE A 158 19.39 8.51 2.48
N LYS A 159 18.07 8.41 2.61
CA LYS A 159 17.15 9.55 2.55
C LYS A 159 15.91 9.25 3.39
N THR A 160 15.47 10.21 4.21
CA THR A 160 14.14 10.12 4.84
C THR A 160 13.06 10.26 3.78
N TYR A 161 12.07 9.37 3.80
CA TYR A 161 10.97 9.35 2.85
C TYR A 161 10.13 10.62 3.00
N ASP A 162 9.80 11.25 1.87
CA ASP A 162 8.99 12.46 1.83
C ASP A 162 7.63 12.16 1.22
N PHE A 163 6.57 12.40 2.01
CA PHE A 163 5.17 12.21 1.63
C PHE A 163 4.56 13.44 0.93
N SER A 164 5.39 14.37 0.44
CA SER A 164 4.90 15.58 -0.26
C SER A 164 4.38 15.32 -1.67
N THR A 165 4.81 14.23 -2.32
CA THR A 165 4.48 13.91 -3.71
C THR A 165 3.51 12.73 -3.76
N GLU A 166 2.29 13.01 -4.22
CA GLU A 166 1.21 12.03 -4.37
C GLU A 166 1.18 11.52 -5.83
N TYR A 167 1.29 10.21 -6.01
CA TYR A 167 1.20 9.55 -7.33
C TYR A 167 -0.26 9.31 -7.72
N LYS A 168 -1.05 8.81 -6.78
CA LYS A 168 -2.51 8.63 -6.84
C LYS A 168 -3.07 8.95 -5.46
N THR A 169 -4.37 9.21 -5.36
CA THR A 169 -5.00 9.54 -4.08
C THR A 169 -4.62 8.54 -2.98
N GLY A 170 -3.91 8.99 -1.95
CA GLY A 170 -3.43 8.18 -0.82
C GLY A 170 -2.22 7.29 -1.10
N ILE A 171 -1.61 7.38 -2.29
CA ILE A 171 -0.36 6.70 -2.66
C ILE A 171 0.70 7.74 -2.94
N TYR A 172 1.80 7.66 -2.21
CA TYR A 172 2.93 8.56 -2.31
C TYR A 172 4.04 7.91 -3.10
N VAL A 173 4.87 8.74 -3.73
CA VAL A 173 6.06 8.29 -4.43
C VAL A 173 7.26 9.13 -4.02
N ASN A 174 8.37 8.46 -3.78
CA ASN A 174 9.65 9.12 -3.62
C ASN A 174 10.70 8.48 -4.51
N THR A 175 11.40 9.34 -5.24
CA THR A 175 12.42 8.94 -6.19
C THR A 175 13.80 9.20 -5.60
N VAL A 176 14.67 8.19 -5.69
CA VAL A 176 16.10 8.31 -5.39
C VAL A 176 16.91 7.81 -6.59
N TYR A 177 18.15 8.28 -6.68
CA TYR A 177 19.01 7.98 -7.82
C TYR A 177 20.24 7.20 -7.36
N ASP A 178 20.65 6.26 -8.19
CA ASP A 178 21.88 5.51 -8.02
C ASP A 178 22.73 5.60 -9.30
N ASN A 179 23.97 6.05 -9.12
CA ASN A 179 24.92 6.21 -10.20
C ASN A 179 25.73 4.92 -10.47
N ASP A 180 25.62 3.92 -9.59
CA ASP A 180 26.26 2.61 -9.77
C ASP A 180 25.32 1.66 -10.52
N THR A 181 25.08 1.96 -11.81
CA THR A 181 24.19 1.16 -12.67
C THR A 181 24.79 -0.19 -13.04
N GLU A 182 26.12 -0.36 -12.93
CA GLU A 182 26.83 -1.59 -13.28
C GLU A 182 26.37 -2.79 -12.45
N ARG A 183 25.94 -2.59 -11.19
CA ARG A 183 25.40 -3.66 -10.33
C ARG A 183 24.07 -4.22 -10.84
N PHE A 184 23.45 -3.58 -11.83
CA PHE A 184 22.21 -3.99 -12.50
C PHE A 184 22.43 -4.42 -13.95
N ARG A 185 23.67 -4.45 -14.45
CA ARG A 185 23.93 -5.04 -15.77
C ARG A 185 23.70 -6.54 -15.77
N ILE A 186 23.56 -7.12 -16.97
CA ILE A 186 23.31 -8.54 -17.19
C ILE A 186 24.20 -9.42 -16.27
N GLY A 187 23.60 -10.07 -15.27
CA GLY A 187 24.29 -10.94 -14.31
C GLY A 187 24.59 -10.32 -12.93
N GLY A 188 24.23 -9.05 -12.70
CA GLY A 188 24.22 -8.42 -11.37
C GLY A 188 23.06 -8.93 -10.51
N ASN A 189 23.31 -9.11 -9.21
CA ASN A 189 22.39 -9.78 -8.28
C ASN A 189 22.10 -8.98 -6.99
N ASP A 190 22.57 -7.72 -6.90
CA ASP A 190 22.51 -6.98 -5.64
C ASP A 190 21.80 -5.64 -5.86
N ALA A 191 20.47 -5.65 -5.80
CA ALA A 191 19.70 -4.41 -5.82
C ALA A 191 19.83 -3.62 -4.51
N ASN A 192 19.88 -4.28 -3.35
CA ASN A 192 20.11 -3.68 -2.03
C ASN A 192 19.40 -2.32 -1.85
N ILE A 193 18.08 -2.30 -2.07
CA ILE A 193 17.22 -1.13 -1.85
C ILE A 193 16.26 -1.50 -0.73
N PHE A 194 16.20 -0.69 0.33
CA PHE A 194 15.31 -0.88 1.46
C PHE A 194 14.46 0.37 1.68
N VAL A 195 13.18 0.17 1.99
CA VAL A 195 12.25 1.20 2.47
C VAL A 195 11.58 0.70 3.76
N GLY A 196 11.75 1.43 4.87
CA GLY A 196 11.22 1.00 6.16
C GLY A 196 11.69 1.87 7.33
N ASP A 197 11.45 1.40 8.55
CA ASP A 197 11.81 2.10 9.79
C ASP A 197 13.28 1.89 10.22
N ALA A 198 14.15 1.42 9.31
CA ALA A 198 15.57 1.21 9.57
C ALA A 198 16.39 2.50 9.51
N THR A 199 17.48 2.54 10.27
CA THR A 199 18.55 3.51 10.11
C THR A 199 19.62 3.02 9.14
N LEU A 200 20.51 3.92 8.72
CA LEU A 200 21.68 3.56 7.92
C LEU A 200 22.59 2.54 8.64
N GLU A 201 22.76 2.70 9.96
CA GLU A 201 23.58 1.80 10.77
C GLU A 201 22.98 0.39 10.82
N ASP A 202 21.66 0.28 10.97
CA ASP A 202 20.95 -1.00 10.96
C ASP A 202 21.20 -1.77 9.65
N ALA A 203 21.05 -1.08 8.51
CA ALA A 203 21.27 -1.67 7.20
C ALA A 203 22.72 -2.11 6.97
N GLN A 204 23.69 -1.28 7.38
CA GLN A 204 25.12 -1.57 7.23
C GLN A 204 25.61 -2.70 8.14
N THR A 205 25.05 -2.81 9.34
CA THR A 205 25.36 -3.88 10.29
C THR A 205 24.53 -5.14 10.08
N GLN A 206 23.55 -5.08 9.17
CA GLN A 206 22.53 -6.12 8.97
C GLN A 206 21.77 -6.46 10.26
N ASN A 207 21.66 -5.49 11.17
CA ASN A 207 20.81 -5.61 12.34
C ASN A 207 19.38 -5.36 11.92
N MET A 208 18.60 -6.42 11.84
CA MET A 208 17.23 -6.38 11.34
C MET A 208 16.19 -6.55 12.44
N ASP A 209 16.63 -6.63 13.70
CA ASP A 209 15.77 -6.88 14.85
C ASP A 209 14.81 -5.71 15.08
N GLY A 210 13.50 -6.01 15.11
CA GLY A 210 12.45 -5.01 15.33
C GLY A 210 12.12 -4.12 14.13
N ILE A 211 12.82 -4.31 13.00
CA ILE A 211 12.64 -3.51 11.77
C ILE A 211 11.43 -3.98 10.98
N THR A 212 10.72 -3.03 10.40
CA THR A 212 9.58 -3.19 9.49
C THR A 212 9.85 -2.44 8.19
N GLY A 213 9.71 -3.13 7.06
CA GLY A 213 9.97 -2.54 5.76
C GLY A 213 9.88 -3.52 4.60
N VAL A 214 10.15 -2.99 3.43
CA VAL A 214 10.21 -3.71 2.15
C VAL A 214 11.57 -3.46 1.53
N PHE A 215 12.14 -4.47 0.89
CA PHE A 215 13.39 -4.32 0.17
C PHE A 215 13.37 -5.10 -1.14
N LEU A 216 14.17 -4.60 -2.07
CA LEU A 216 14.40 -5.18 -3.38
C LEU A 216 15.77 -5.84 -3.37
N LYS A 217 15.82 -7.11 -3.78
CA LYS A 217 17.07 -7.86 -3.95
C LYS A 217 17.34 -8.17 -5.42
#